data_AF-A0A820UI88-F1
#
_entry.id   AF-A0A820UI88-F1
#
_cell.length_a   1.000
_cell.length_b   1.000
_cell.length_c   1.000
_cell.angle_alpha   90.00
_cell.angle_beta   90.00
_cell.angle_gamma   90.00
#
_symmetry.space_group_name_H-M   'P 1'
#
loop_
_entity.id
_entity.type
_entity.pdbx_description
1 polymer ?
#
loop_
_entity_poly.entity_id
_entity_poly.type
_entity_poly.pdbx_seq_one_letter_code
_entity_poly.pdbx_strand_id
1 'polypeptide(L)'
;DNKAHIFSVNGTTLSPLRELEHRDVVTRLTYSHDGRFLATADNMKNVTCYQLLNFELIGRDMLRYHAAIVTDLAFSPDGKKLASVAIDTHLMIHQTENITKMKQGKG
;
A
#
# COMPACT_ATOMS: atom_id res chain seq x y z
N ASP A 1 -10.73 8.95 9.99
CA ASP A 1 -11.89 8.07 9.68
C ASP A 1 -11.45 6.70 9.14
N ASN A 2 -10.20 6.29 9.36
CA ASN A 2 -9.62 5.03 8.83
C ASN A 2 -9.69 4.90 7.30
N LYS A 3 -9.73 6.03 6.59
CA LYS A 3 -9.69 6.07 5.13
C LYS A 3 -8.49 6.85 4.63
N ALA A 4 -7.96 6.45 3.49
CA ALA A 4 -7.15 7.33 2.66
C ALA A 4 -8.07 7.96 1.61
N HIS A 5 -8.10 9.28 1.57
CA HIS A 5 -8.86 10.05 0.59
C HIS A 5 -7.94 10.44 -0.56
N ILE A 6 -8.33 10.07 -1.78
CA ILE A 6 -7.61 10.40 -3.00
C ILE A 6 -8.30 11.59 -3.67
N PHE A 7 -7.51 12.61 -3.99
CA PHE A 7 -7.97 13.80 -4.70
C PHE A 7 -7.15 14.01 -5.98
N SER A 8 -7.82 14.51 -7.01
CA SER A 8 -7.16 15.16 -8.15
C SER A 8 -6.97 16.63 -7.81
N VAL A 9 -5.78 17.16 -8.09
CA VAL A 9 -5.48 18.59 -7.98
C VAL A 9 -5.28 19.16 -9.38
N ASN A 10 -6.07 20.16 -9.76
CA ASN A 10 -5.88 20.92 -10.99
C ASN A 10 -5.91 22.42 -10.68
N GLY A 11 -4.74 23.05 -10.73
CA GLY A 11 -4.56 24.44 -10.25
C GLY A 11 -4.90 24.54 -8.76
N THR A 12 -5.96 25.29 -8.43
CA THR A 12 -6.46 25.46 -7.06
C THR A 12 -7.68 24.59 -6.74
N THR A 13 -8.12 23.75 -7.68
CA THR A 13 -9.30 22.89 -7.49
C THR A 13 -8.90 21.50 -7.01
N LEU A 14 -9.53 21.08 -5.91
CA LEU A 14 -9.49 19.72 -5.39
C LEU A 14 -10.77 18.97 -5.79
N SER A 15 -10.64 17.80 -6.41
CA SER A 15 -11.78 16.95 -6.76
C SER A 15 -11.60 15.57 -6.13
N PRO A 16 -12.57 15.07 -5.34
CA PRO A 16 -12.47 13.72 -4.76
C PRO A 16 -12.48 12.67 -5.87
N LEU A 17 -11.54 11.73 -5.81
CA LEU A 17 -11.43 10.62 -6.75
C LEU A 17 -11.91 9.31 -6.13
N ARG A 18 -11.37 8.96 -4.95
CA ARG A 18 -11.64 7.68 -4.27
C ARG A 18 -11.44 7.76 -2.77
N GLU A 19 -12.11 6.85 -2.07
CA GLU A 19 -11.85 6.53 -0.67
C GLU A 19 -11.31 5.10 -0.58
N LEU A 20 -10.23 4.91 0.18
CA LEU A 20 -9.60 3.61 0.40
C LEU A 20 -9.73 3.22 1.87
N GLU A 21 -10.46 2.13 2.13
CA GLU A 21 -10.75 1.65 3.49
C GLU A 21 -9.51 0.99 4.13
N HIS A 22 -9.17 1.40 5.34
CA HIS A 22 -8.07 0.85 6.15
C HIS A 22 -8.60 0.38 7.52
N ARG A 23 -7.79 -0.41 8.25
CA ARG A 23 -8.20 -0.87 9.59
C ARG A 23 -7.99 0.18 10.67
N ASP A 24 -7.08 1.12 10.42
CA ASP A 24 -6.72 2.19 11.33
C ASP A 24 -6.15 3.37 10.52
N VAL A 25 -5.69 4.40 11.22
CA VAL A 25 -4.95 5.55 10.70
C VAL A 25 -3.83 5.08 9.78
N VAL A 26 -3.86 5.58 8.54
CA VAL A 26 -2.79 5.39 7.56
C VAL A 26 -1.61 6.28 7.95
N THR A 27 -0.44 5.68 8.15
CA THR A 27 0.76 6.38 8.62
C THR A 27 1.84 6.51 7.56
N ARG A 28 1.83 5.64 6.55
CA ARG A 28 2.79 5.63 5.43
C ARG A 28 2.11 5.29 4.13
N LEU A 29 2.67 5.82 3.04
CA LEU A 29 2.30 5.45 1.68
C LEU A 29 3.51 5.57 0.76
N THR A 30 3.50 4.81 -0.33
CA THR A 30 4.50 4.92 -1.41
C THR A 30 3.89 4.48 -2.73
N TYR A 31 4.25 5.18 -3.81
CA TYR A 31 3.90 4.78 -5.17
C TYR A 31 5.03 3.96 -5.77
N SER A 32 4.70 2.97 -6.60
CA SER A 32 5.72 2.33 -7.41
C SER A 32 6.20 3.29 -8.51
N HIS A 33 7.50 3.25 -8.81
CA HIS A 33 8.12 4.11 -9.81
C HIS A 33 7.57 3.90 -11.23
N ASP A 34 7.06 2.70 -11.50
CA ASP A 34 6.41 2.34 -12.77
C ASP A 34 4.93 2.77 -12.84
N GLY A 35 4.40 3.43 -11.80
CA GLY A 35 3.02 3.92 -11.76
C GLY A 35 1.96 2.83 -11.72
N ARG A 36 2.31 1.58 -11.41
CA ARG A 36 1.34 0.46 -11.38
C ARG A 36 0.69 0.24 -10.02
N PHE A 37 1.36 0.63 -8.93
CA PHE A 37 0.96 0.28 -7.58
C PHE A 37 1.01 1.46 -6.61
N LEU A 38 0.13 1.40 -5.62
CA LEU A 38 0.18 2.19 -4.39
C LEU A 38 0.26 1.21 -3.22
N ALA A 39 1.20 1.41 -2.32
CA ALA A 39 1.26 0.69 -1.04
C ALA A 39 1.02 1.67 0.10
N THR A 40 0.28 1.23 1.11
CA THR A 40 -0.02 2.00 2.32
C THR A 40 0.25 1.15 3.55
N ALA A 41 0.57 1.78 4.68
CA ALA A 41 0.63 1.11 5.98
C ALA A 41 -0.25 1.82 7.02
N ASP A 42 -0.83 1.05 7.94
CA ASP A 42 -1.68 1.55 9.02
C ASP A 42 -1.13 1.22 10.43
N ASN A 43 -1.70 1.87 11.44
CA ASN A 43 -1.37 1.63 12.86
C ASN A 43 -1.69 0.22 13.35
N MET A 44 -2.53 -0.52 12.63
CA MET A 44 -2.76 -1.95 12.85
C MET A 44 -1.66 -2.83 12.23
N LYS A 45 -0.53 -2.23 11.80
CA LYS A 45 0.67 -2.88 11.25
C LYS A 45 0.46 -3.50 9.88
N ASN A 46 -0.68 -3.24 9.23
CA ASN A 46 -0.97 -3.83 7.93
C ASN A 46 -0.31 -3.01 6.85
N VAL A 47 0.26 -3.70 5.87
CA VAL A 47 0.57 -3.12 4.56
C VAL A 47 -0.52 -3.54 3.60
N THR A 48 -1.13 -2.56 2.93
CA THR A 48 -2.17 -2.76 1.92
C THR A 48 -1.66 -2.28 0.57
N CYS A 49 -1.93 -3.03 -0.49
CA CYS A 49 -1.49 -2.70 -1.83
C CYS A 49 -2.68 -2.58 -2.79
N TYR A 50 -2.62 -1.54 -3.62
CA TYR A 50 -3.63 -1.18 -4.60
C TYR A 50 -2.99 -1.12 -5.99
N GLN A 51 -3.75 -1.53 -7.01
CA GLN A 51 -3.42 -1.20 -8.40
C GLN A 51 -3.78 0.26 -8.66
N LEU A 52 -2.84 1.04 -9.20
CA LEU A 52 -2.98 2.49 -9.27
C LEU A 52 -4.02 2.96 -10.30
N LEU A 53 -4.17 2.24 -11.42
CA LEU A 53 -5.07 2.61 -12.53
C LEU A 53 -6.49 2.97 -12.07
N ASN A 54 -7.00 2.24 -11.08
CA ASN A 54 -8.37 2.36 -10.58
C ASN A 54 -8.44 2.25 -9.04
N PHE A 55 -7.30 2.38 -8.34
CA PHE A 55 -7.17 2.14 -6.90
C PHE A 55 -7.83 0.84 -6.43
N GLU A 56 -7.75 -0.22 -7.23
CA GLU A 56 -8.30 -1.51 -6.87
C GLU A 56 -7.43 -2.20 -5.82
N LEU A 57 -8.05 -2.71 -4.76
CA LEU A 57 -7.38 -3.50 -3.74
C LEU A 57 -6.89 -4.82 -4.33
N ILE A 58 -5.57 -4.97 -4.50
CA ILE A 58 -4.94 -6.19 -5.03
C ILE A 58 -4.32 -7.06 -3.95
N GLY A 59 -4.11 -6.51 -2.77
CA GLY A 59 -4.19 -7.32 -1.59
C GLY A 59 -4.07 -6.55 -0.29
N ARG A 60 -4.71 -7.17 0.69
CA ARG A 60 -4.89 -6.69 2.05
C ARG A 60 -4.20 -7.68 2.96
N ASP A 61 -3.75 -7.21 4.12
CA ASP A 61 -3.10 -8.06 5.12
C ASP A 61 -1.87 -8.79 4.57
N MET A 62 -1.18 -8.23 3.56
CA MET A 62 -0.02 -8.86 2.92
C MET A 62 1.11 -9.20 3.90
N LEU A 63 1.04 -8.62 5.11
CA LEU A 63 2.15 -8.48 6.02
C LEU A 63 1.71 -8.53 7.49
N ARG A 64 0.93 -9.55 7.89
CA ARG A 64 0.88 -9.91 9.32
C ARG A 64 2.24 -10.37 9.88
N TYR A 65 3.30 -10.33 9.07
CA TYR A 65 4.66 -10.62 9.49
C TYR A 65 5.26 -9.53 10.40
N HIS A 66 4.82 -8.27 10.27
CA HIS A 66 5.28 -7.24 11.18
C HIS A 66 4.56 -7.34 12.53
N ALA A 67 5.34 -7.55 13.59
CA ALA A 67 4.87 -7.62 14.97
C ALA A 67 4.67 -6.22 15.57
N ALA A 68 5.24 -5.18 14.96
CA ALA A 68 5.11 -3.79 15.37
C ALA A 68 4.75 -2.84 14.20
N ILE A 69 4.62 -1.55 14.50
CA ILE A 69 4.20 -0.52 13.53
C ILE A 69 5.24 -0.44 12.40
N VAL A 70 4.74 -0.46 11.17
CA VAL A 70 5.53 -0.22 9.96
C VAL A 70 5.95 1.24 9.93
N THR A 71 7.25 1.48 9.88
CA THR A 71 7.85 2.83 9.93
C THR A 71 8.18 3.37 8.56
N ASP A 72 8.31 2.52 7.53
CA ASP A 72 8.54 2.96 6.16
C ASP A 72 8.18 1.90 5.11
N LEU A 73 7.96 2.36 3.88
CA LEU A 73 7.68 1.57 2.69
C LEU A 73 8.48 2.09 1.49
N ALA A 74 9.10 1.19 0.72
CA ALA A 74 9.83 1.57 -0.50
C ALA A 74 9.66 0.56 -1.62
N PHE A 75 9.23 1.01 -2.80
CA PHE A 75 9.35 0.20 -4.02
C PHE A 75 10.78 0.23 -4.55
N SER A 76 11.25 -0.90 -5.07
CA SER A 76 12.48 -0.91 -5.86
C SER A 76 12.34 -0.03 -7.11
N PRO A 77 13.45 0.48 -7.66
CA PRO A 77 13.41 1.31 -8.87
C PRO A 77 12.74 0.61 -10.07
N ASP A 78 12.88 -0.72 -10.17
CA ASP A 78 12.26 -1.53 -11.22
C ASP A 78 10.79 -1.93 -10.93
N GLY A 79 10.23 -1.52 -9.78
CA GLY A 79 8.85 -1.83 -9.37
C GLY A 79 8.58 -3.31 -9.08
N LYS A 80 9.60 -4.17 -9.06
CA LYS A 80 9.43 -5.62 -8.84
C LYS A 80 9.40 -6.00 -7.37
N LYS A 81 9.91 -5.15 -6.49
CA LYS A 81 9.95 -5.40 -5.05
C LYS A 81 9.32 -4.24 -4.27
N LEU A 82 8.68 -4.59 -3.17
CA LEU A 82 8.28 -3.67 -2.11
C LEU A 82 9.01 -4.07 -0.83
N ALA A 83 9.74 -3.12 -0.24
CA ALA A 83 10.34 -3.26 1.07
C ALA A 83 9.43 -2.60 2.14
N SER A 84 9.28 -3.26 3.28
CA SER A 84 8.69 -2.68 4.48
C SER A 84 9.59 -2.90 5.69
N VAL A 85 9.68 -1.89 6.55
CA VAL A 85 10.44 -1.94 7.81
C VAL A 85 9.54 -1.53 8.96
N ALA A 86 9.78 -2.11 10.13
CA ALA A 86 8.97 -1.82 11.32
C ALA A 86 9.83 -1.69 12.59
N ILE A 87 9.19 -1.21 13.66
CA ILE A 87 9.80 -1.10 15.00
C ILE A 87 10.26 -2.46 15.55
N ASP A 88 9.73 -3.55 15.02
CA ASP A 88 10.10 -4.93 15.40
C ASP A 88 11.49 -5.34 14.89
N THR A 89 12.27 -4.41 14.31
CA THR A 89 13.62 -4.60 13.77
C THR A 89 13.70 -5.47 12.52
N HIS A 90 12.56 -5.92 11.98
CA HIS A 90 12.53 -6.72 10.76
C HIS A 90 12.33 -5.85 9.52
N LEU A 91 12.95 -6.31 8.43
CA LEU A 91 12.73 -5.84 7.08
C LEU A 91 12.12 -6.98 6.26
N MET A 92 11.04 -6.69 5.55
CA MET A 92 10.37 -7.66 4.68
C MET A 92 10.49 -7.21 3.22
N ILE A 93 10.77 -8.16 2.32
CA ILE A 93 10.82 -7.93 0.87
C ILE A 93 9.71 -8.73 0.19
N HIS A 94 8.87 -8.02 -0.57
CA HIS A 94 7.73 -8.59 -1.28
C HIS A 94 7.96 -8.51 -2.78
N GLN A 95 7.81 -9.63 -3.48
CA GLN A 95 7.74 -9.61 -4.94
C GLN A 95 6.36 -9.10 -5.38
N THR A 96 6.31 -8.05 -6.21
CA THR A 96 5.05 -7.44 -6.65
C THR A 96 4.22 -8.37 -7.55
N GLU A 97 4.86 -9.34 -8.20
CA GLU A 97 4.14 -10.43 -8.88
C GLU A 97 3.35 -11.34 -7.92
N ASN A 98 3.84 -11.54 -6.70
CA ASN A 98 3.12 -12.35 -5.70
C ASN A 98 1.96 -11.57 -5.10
N ILE A 99 2.12 -10.25 -4.96
CA ILE A 99 1.07 -9.31 -4.57
C ILE A 99 -0.13 -9.45 -5.52
N THR A 100 0.11 -9.45 -6.83
CA THR A 100 -0.96 -9.53 -7.84
C THR A 100 -1.60 -10.92 -7.96
N LYS A 101 -0.84 -12.00 -7.72
CA LYS A 101 -1.37 -13.38 -7.71
C LYS A 101 -2.35 -13.66 -6.57
N MET A 102 -2.23 -12.98 -5.42
CA MET A 102 -3.16 -13.14 -4.29
C MET A 102 -4.61 -12.75 -4.63
N LYS A 103 -4.83 -11.93 -5.68
CA LYS A 103 -6.16 -11.66 -6.22
C LYS A 103 -6.76 -12.88 -6.93
N GLN A 104 -5.95 -13.69 -7.62
CA GLN A 104 -6.42 -14.79 -8.48
C GLN A 104 -6.63 -16.11 -7.74
N GLY A 105 -6.05 -16.27 -6.54
CA GLY A 105 -6.18 -17.50 -5.72
C GLY A 105 -7.49 -17.62 -4.92
N LYS A 106 -8.46 -16.72 -5.12
CA LYS A 106 -9.81 -16.82 -4.53
C LYS A 106 -10.78 -17.37 -5.56
N GLY A 107 -10.66 -18.66 -5.85
CA GLY A 107 -11.64 -19.48 -6.57
C GLY A 107 -12.19 -20.54 -5.63
#